data_AF-A0A2M7PX89-F1
#
_entry.id   AF-A0A2M7PX89-F1
#
_cell.length_a   1.000
_cell.length_b   1.000
_cell.length_c   1.000
_cell.angle_alpha   90.00
_cell.angle_beta   90.00
_cell.angle_gamma   90.00
#
_symmetry.space_group_name_H-M   'P 1'
#
loop_
_entity.id
_entity.type
_entity.pdbx_description
1 polymer ?
#
loop_
_entity_poly.entity_id
_entity_poly.type
_entity_poly.pdbx_seq_one_letter_code
_entity_poly.pdbx_strand_id
1 'polypeptide(L)'
;MLVESSLADRETAIGVIHRLYEEGKADGTNPSSGQDLDLLNRGLAYHLESRDELYQVANAQSCWLKPSRHIYAKLGMQPISPEHRLKGVMLSLSSALLLYDNYLMMTSLYLENGKLRRFLNQRDSAYEKGKNELDRLAIAYNSPSNRAVVRHAIKTYEKQAKQLAEVIQRDKDFAYLDTLIHQSQSYNMLKQSAELAFIGRHLLFMSTVTNDDLLELRDHGVNLFSSLFGMPWA
;
A
#
# COMPACT_ATOMS: atom_id res chain seq x y z
N MET A 1 5.53 -6.37 -14.04
CA MET A 1 6.21 -5.09 -14.33
C MET A 1 5.94 -4.06 -13.24
N LEU A 2 4.68 -3.83 -12.84
CA LEU A 2 4.34 -2.88 -11.76
C LEU A 2 4.99 -3.22 -10.40
N VAL A 3 4.99 -4.49 -9.99
CA VAL A 3 5.63 -4.92 -8.73
C VAL A 3 7.14 -4.65 -8.78
N GLU A 4 7.78 -5.04 -9.88
CA GLU A 4 9.22 -4.86 -10.08
C GLU A 4 9.60 -3.37 -10.13
N SER A 5 8.81 -2.54 -10.81
CA SER A 5 9.00 -1.08 -10.83
C SER A 5 8.92 -0.51 -9.42
N SER A 6 7.87 -0.86 -8.67
CA SER A 6 7.70 -0.38 -7.30
C SER A 6 8.83 -0.83 -6.36
N LEU A 7 9.44 -2.00 -6.59
CA LEU A 7 10.59 -2.46 -5.82
C LEU A 7 11.86 -1.67 -6.19
N ALA A 8 12.07 -1.39 -7.48
CA ALA A 8 13.19 -0.57 -7.96
C ALA A 8 13.10 0.88 -7.47
N ASP A 9 11.88 1.45 -7.46
CA ASP A 9 11.63 2.79 -6.93
C ASP A 9 11.97 2.85 -5.43
N ARG A 10 11.60 1.80 -4.69
CA ARG A 10 11.93 1.65 -3.27
C ARG A 10 13.44 1.61 -3.05
N GLU A 11 14.17 0.80 -3.82
CA GLU A 11 15.64 0.73 -3.74
C GLU A 11 16.28 2.09 -4.01
N THR A 12 15.79 2.78 -5.04
CA THR A 12 16.25 4.14 -5.38
C THR A 12 16.00 5.12 -4.23
N ALA A 13 14.79 5.13 -3.67
CA ALA A 13 14.43 6.00 -2.55
C ALA A 13 15.31 5.77 -1.32
N ILE A 14 15.58 4.49 -0.98
CA ILE A 14 16.48 4.10 0.10
C ILE A 14 17.91 4.61 -0.16
N GLY A 15 18.42 4.43 -1.38
CA GLY A 15 19.75 4.91 -1.75
C GLY A 15 19.89 6.43 -1.63
N VAL A 16 18.88 7.16 -2.12
CA VAL A 16 18.87 8.63 -2.05
C VAL A 16 18.87 9.13 -0.62
N ILE A 17 17.98 8.61 0.23
CA ILE A 17 17.88 9.09 1.60
C ILE A 17 19.12 8.73 2.42
N HIS A 18 19.70 7.55 2.22
CA HIS A 18 20.94 7.14 2.89
C HIS A 18 22.08 8.11 2.56
N ARG A 19 22.27 8.42 1.27
CA ARG A 19 23.24 9.42 0.83
C ARG A 19 23.01 10.79 1.48
N LEU A 20 21.75 11.23 1.59
CA LEU A 20 21.43 12.52 2.22
C LEU A 20 21.72 12.52 3.74
N TYR A 21 21.61 11.39 4.43
CA TYR A 21 22.01 11.28 5.83
C TYR A 21 23.54 11.29 5.96
N GLU A 22 24.27 10.52 5.14
CA GLU A 22 25.73 10.47 5.15
C GLU A 22 26.36 11.85 4.87
N GLU A 23 25.74 12.62 3.97
CA GLU A 23 26.18 13.98 3.63
C GLU A 23 25.70 15.04 4.64
N GLY A 24 25.01 14.66 5.74
CA GLY A 24 24.46 15.60 6.73
C GLY A 24 23.39 16.55 6.15
N LYS A 25 22.76 16.20 5.03
CA LYS A 25 21.74 17.05 4.38
C LYS A 25 20.35 16.81 4.94
N ALA A 26 20.06 15.56 5.30
CA ALA A 26 18.79 15.14 5.87
C ALA A 26 18.56 15.73 7.27
N ASP A 27 19.58 15.73 8.14
CA ASP A 27 19.50 16.29 9.51
C ASP A 27 19.62 17.82 9.55
N GLY A 28 20.11 18.43 8.46
CA GLY A 28 20.24 19.89 8.32
C GLY A 28 21.60 20.44 8.72
N THR A 29 22.58 19.58 8.97
CA THR A 29 23.99 19.97 9.15
C THR A 29 24.53 20.68 7.90
N ASN A 30 24.14 20.20 6.71
CA ASN A 30 24.46 20.75 5.41
C ASN A 30 23.17 21.09 4.62
N PRO A 31 23.21 22.13 3.76
CA PRO A 31 22.08 22.44 2.90
C PRO A 31 21.90 21.39 1.80
N SER A 32 20.65 21.04 1.51
CA SER A 32 20.30 20.21 0.36
C SER A 32 20.45 21.02 -0.93
N SER A 33 21.08 20.45 -1.95
CA SER A 33 21.21 21.09 -3.26
C SER A 33 19.87 21.08 -4.02
N GLY A 34 19.73 21.93 -5.05
CA GLY A 34 18.55 21.87 -5.92
C GLY A 34 18.35 20.50 -6.58
N GLN A 35 19.44 19.82 -6.91
CA GLN A 35 19.41 18.45 -7.45
C GLN A 35 18.90 17.43 -6.43
N ASP A 36 19.28 17.57 -5.16
CA ASP A 36 18.78 16.70 -4.09
C ASP A 36 17.27 16.89 -3.89
N LEU A 37 16.79 18.14 -3.95
CA LEU A 37 15.38 18.48 -3.81
C LEU A 37 14.55 17.98 -5.00
N ASP A 38 15.06 18.12 -6.22
CA ASP A 38 14.45 17.56 -7.44
C ASP A 38 14.34 16.03 -7.34
N LEU A 39 15.41 15.36 -6.93
CA LEU A 39 15.43 13.90 -6.79
C LEU A 39 14.41 13.40 -5.76
N LEU A 40 14.28 14.09 -4.63
CA LEU A 40 13.28 13.81 -3.59
C LEU A 40 11.84 13.96 -4.11
N ASN A 41 11.55 15.05 -4.83
CA ASN A 41 10.22 15.29 -5.39
C ASN A 41 9.85 14.28 -6.48
N ARG A 42 10.79 13.95 -7.39
CA ARG A 42 10.57 12.92 -8.42
C ARG A 42 10.34 11.54 -7.79
N GLY A 43 11.17 11.17 -6.81
CA GLY A 43 11.01 9.90 -6.10
C GLY A 43 9.63 9.79 -5.44
N LEU A 44 9.16 10.85 -4.79
CA LEU A 44 7.82 10.85 -4.23
C LEU A 44 6.74 10.77 -5.32
N ALA A 45 6.87 11.50 -6.42
CA ALA A 45 5.90 11.45 -7.52
C ALA A 45 5.76 10.03 -8.09
N TYR A 46 6.87 9.33 -8.35
CA TYR A 46 6.83 7.94 -8.81
C TYR A 46 6.15 6.99 -7.81
N HIS A 47 6.38 7.20 -6.51
CA HIS A 47 5.67 6.41 -5.49
C HIS A 47 4.17 6.71 -5.43
N LEU A 48 3.74 7.95 -5.68
CA LEU A 48 2.33 8.32 -5.73
C LEU A 48 1.63 7.76 -6.99
N GLU A 49 2.32 7.74 -8.12
CA GLU A 49 1.83 7.13 -9.36
C GLU A 49 1.70 5.61 -9.23
N SER A 50 2.76 4.94 -8.79
CA SER A 50 2.76 3.49 -8.52
C SER A 50 1.67 3.10 -7.52
N ARG A 51 1.41 3.94 -6.53
CA ARG A 51 0.33 3.74 -5.56
C ARG A 51 -1.02 3.67 -6.25
N ASP A 52 -1.32 4.60 -7.15
CA ASP A 52 -2.61 4.67 -7.82
C ASP A 52 -2.84 3.45 -8.73
N GLU A 53 -1.81 2.99 -9.43
CA GLU A 53 -1.87 1.75 -10.21
C GLU A 53 -2.08 0.52 -9.32
N LEU A 54 -1.32 0.40 -8.22
CA LEU A 54 -1.47 -0.69 -7.26
C LEU A 54 -2.85 -0.70 -6.60
N TYR A 55 -3.44 0.47 -6.36
CA TYR A 55 -4.82 0.56 -5.87
C TYR A 55 -5.83 0.03 -6.88
N GLN A 56 -5.64 0.30 -8.17
CA GLN A 56 -6.51 -0.25 -9.21
C GLN A 56 -6.41 -1.78 -9.25
N VAL A 57 -5.20 -2.34 -9.19
CA VAL A 57 -5.01 -3.80 -9.19
C VAL A 57 -5.57 -4.44 -7.94
N ALA A 58 -5.36 -3.83 -6.77
CA ALA A 58 -5.99 -4.27 -5.53
C ALA A 58 -7.52 -4.31 -5.74
N ASN A 59 -8.12 -3.22 -6.21
CA ASN A 59 -9.58 -3.07 -6.34
C ASN A 59 -10.23 -3.85 -7.48
N ALA A 60 -9.47 -4.24 -8.51
CA ALA A 60 -10.00 -4.91 -9.71
C ALA A 60 -10.80 -6.17 -9.40
N GLN A 61 -10.40 -6.91 -8.36
CA GLN A 61 -10.97 -8.23 -8.04
C GLN A 61 -12.12 -8.17 -7.02
N SER A 62 -12.42 -6.97 -6.51
CA SER A 62 -13.54 -6.72 -5.58
C SER A 62 -14.88 -7.26 -6.08
N CYS A 63 -15.05 -7.34 -7.39
CA CYS A 63 -16.26 -7.85 -8.04
C CYS A 63 -16.31 -9.37 -8.15
N TRP A 64 -15.19 -10.09 -8.03
CA TRP A 64 -15.15 -11.55 -8.23
C TRP A 64 -15.52 -12.34 -6.97
N LEU A 65 -15.41 -11.69 -5.80
CA LEU A 65 -15.75 -12.28 -4.50
C LEU A 65 -17.23 -12.14 -4.13
N LYS A 66 -17.97 -11.27 -4.83
CA LYS A 66 -19.35 -10.89 -4.52
C LYS A 66 -20.46 -11.77 -5.14
N PRO A 67 -20.35 -12.32 -6.38
CA PRO A 67 -21.52 -12.90 -7.00
C PRO A 67 -21.74 -14.33 -6.48
N SER A 68 -22.89 -14.55 -5.85
CA SER A 68 -23.35 -15.89 -5.53
C SER A 68 -23.61 -16.67 -6.83
N ARG A 69 -23.60 -18.00 -6.77
CA ARG A 69 -23.97 -18.84 -7.93
C ARG A 69 -25.34 -18.44 -8.53
N HIS A 70 -26.23 -17.90 -7.71
CA HIS A 70 -27.53 -17.38 -8.14
C HIS A 70 -27.43 -16.13 -9.02
N ILE A 71 -26.47 -15.23 -8.76
CA ILE A 71 -26.22 -14.05 -9.60
C ILE A 71 -25.64 -14.46 -10.95
N TYR A 72 -24.66 -15.37 -10.96
CA TYR A 72 -24.12 -15.94 -12.21
C TYR A 72 -25.23 -16.57 -13.07
N ALA A 73 -26.13 -17.34 -12.44
CA ALA A 73 -27.28 -17.94 -13.12
C ALA A 73 -28.25 -16.89 -13.71
N LYS A 74 -28.55 -15.80 -12.98
CA LYS A 74 -29.39 -14.71 -13.48
C LYS A 74 -28.77 -13.96 -14.67
N LEU A 75 -27.45 -13.87 -14.72
CA LEU A 75 -26.71 -13.20 -15.79
C LEU A 75 -26.36 -14.12 -16.97
N GLY A 76 -26.72 -15.40 -16.93
CA GLY A 76 -26.34 -16.37 -17.96
C GLY A 76 -24.84 -16.64 -18.06
N MET A 77 -24.09 -16.41 -16.98
CA MET A 77 -22.64 -16.56 -16.93
C MET A 77 -22.23 -17.81 -16.14
N GLN A 78 -21.11 -18.42 -16.52
CA GLN A 78 -20.51 -19.49 -15.73
C GLN A 78 -19.83 -18.93 -14.47
N PRO A 79 -19.96 -19.59 -13.31
CA PRO A 79 -19.22 -19.20 -12.11
C PRO A 79 -17.71 -19.27 -12.33
N ILE A 80 -16.99 -18.27 -11.82
CA ILE A 80 -15.52 -18.28 -11.78
C ILE A 80 -15.03 -19.52 -11.00
N SER A 81 -14.06 -20.24 -11.57
CA SER A 81 -13.47 -21.43 -10.93
C SER A 81 -12.75 -21.08 -9.61
N PRO A 82 -12.62 -22.03 -8.68
CA PRO A 82 -11.89 -21.80 -7.42
C PRO A 82 -10.47 -21.29 -7.64
N GLU A 83 -9.76 -21.79 -8.65
CA GLU A 83 -8.40 -21.40 -8.99
C GLU A 83 -8.36 -19.94 -9.45
N HIS A 84 -9.19 -19.55 -10.43
CA HIS A 84 -9.23 -18.18 -10.91
C HIS A 84 -9.62 -17.19 -9.81
N ARG A 85 -10.51 -17.60 -8.90
CA ARG A 85 -10.87 -16.81 -7.72
C ARG A 85 -9.67 -16.63 -6.79
N LEU A 86 -8.94 -17.69 -6.48
CA LEU A 86 -7.73 -17.62 -5.67
C LEU A 86 -6.68 -16.72 -6.32
N LYS A 87 -6.47 -16.84 -7.64
CA LYS A 87 -5.54 -15.97 -8.39
C LYS A 87 -5.90 -14.49 -8.26
N GLY A 88 -7.19 -14.16 -8.36
CA GLY A 88 -7.69 -12.80 -8.11
C GLY A 88 -7.45 -12.33 -6.67
N VAL A 89 -7.71 -13.18 -5.67
CA VAL A 89 -7.41 -12.87 -4.27
C VAL A 89 -5.92 -12.59 -4.08
N MET A 90 -5.05 -13.43 -4.66
CA MET A 90 -3.60 -13.30 -4.56
C MET A 90 -3.10 -12.02 -5.23
N LEU A 91 -3.55 -11.71 -6.46
CA LEU A 91 -3.22 -10.44 -7.13
C LEU A 91 -3.58 -9.22 -6.29
N SER A 92 -4.77 -9.23 -5.71
CA SER A 92 -5.26 -8.12 -4.89
C SER A 92 -4.49 -7.99 -3.59
N LEU A 93 -4.22 -9.14 -2.96
CA LEU A 93 -3.48 -9.21 -1.70
C LEU A 93 -2.03 -8.79 -1.91
N SER A 94 -1.33 -9.29 -2.94
CA SER A 94 0.05 -8.88 -3.26
C SER A 94 0.14 -7.37 -3.49
N SER A 95 -0.82 -6.78 -4.22
CA SER A 95 -0.85 -5.34 -4.48
C SER A 95 -1.10 -4.54 -3.20
N ALA A 96 -2.05 -4.98 -2.37
CA ALA A 96 -2.32 -4.36 -1.08
C ALA A 96 -1.12 -4.45 -0.13
N LEU A 97 -0.45 -5.60 -0.07
CA LEU A 97 0.74 -5.79 0.74
C LEU A 97 1.90 -4.92 0.27
N LEU A 98 2.09 -4.77 -1.04
CA LEU A 98 3.13 -3.91 -1.60
C LEU A 98 2.88 -2.43 -1.26
N LEU A 99 1.63 -1.97 -1.31
CA LEU A 99 1.23 -0.64 -0.82
C LEU A 99 1.55 -0.45 0.66
N TYR A 100 1.28 -1.46 1.48
CA TYR A 100 1.59 -1.42 2.91
C TYR A 100 3.12 -1.41 3.15
N ASP A 101 3.89 -2.22 2.43
CA ASP A 101 5.36 -2.25 2.53
C ASP A 101 5.99 -0.93 2.05
N ASN A 102 5.49 -0.35 0.95
CA ASN A 102 5.91 0.97 0.47
C ASN A 102 5.66 2.03 1.55
N TYR A 103 4.51 1.99 2.21
CA TYR A 103 4.22 2.93 3.29
C TYR A 103 5.15 2.77 4.49
N LEU A 104 5.39 1.52 4.94
CA LEU A 104 6.32 1.25 6.03
C LEU A 104 7.69 1.85 5.74
N MET A 105 8.20 1.63 4.52
CA MET A 105 9.43 2.26 4.05
C MET A 105 9.33 3.79 4.09
N MET A 106 8.32 4.41 3.47
CA MET A 106 8.18 5.87 3.43
C MET A 106 8.12 6.49 4.84
N THR A 107 7.51 5.78 5.79
CA THR A 107 7.44 6.21 7.19
C THR A 107 8.83 6.26 7.82
N SER A 108 9.60 5.18 7.70
CA SER A 108 10.96 5.11 8.23
C SER A 108 11.91 6.10 7.57
N LEU A 109 11.77 6.34 6.27
CA LEU A 109 12.70 7.20 5.52
C LEU A 109 12.39 8.70 5.66
N TYR A 110 11.11 9.07 5.61
CA TYR A 110 10.71 10.47 5.44
C TYR A 110 9.88 11.04 6.59
N LEU A 111 9.00 10.24 7.21
CA LEU A 111 8.09 10.76 8.24
C LEU A 111 8.80 11.02 9.58
N GLU A 112 9.84 10.26 9.90
CA GLU A 112 10.66 10.48 11.11
C GLU A 112 11.49 11.77 11.02
N ASN A 113 11.75 12.27 9.80
CA ASN A 113 12.47 13.51 9.59
C ASN A 113 11.50 14.69 9.33
N GLY A 114 11.29 15.52 10.34
CA GLY A 114 10.37 16.66 10.26
C GLY A 114 10.70 17.69 9.16
N LYS A 115 11.97 17.84 8.76
CA LYS A 115 12.39 18.76 7.69
C LYS A 115 12.00 18.19 6.32
N LEU A 116 12.40 16.94 6.04
CA LEU A 116 12.09 16.27 4.78
C LEU A 116 10.60 16.08 4.60
N ARG A 117 9.88 15.66 5.65
CA ARG A 117 8.42 15.56 5.63
C ARG A 117 7.76 16.88 5.26
N ARG A 118 8.14 17.99 5.90
CA ARG A 118 7.59 19.31 5.58
C ARG A 118 7.86 19.72 4.15
N PHE A 119 9.07 19.48 3.65
CA PHE A 119 9.42 19.77 2.26
C PHE A 119 8.58 18.94 1.28
N LEU A 120 8.54 17.62 1.48
CA LEU A 120 7.82 16.70 0.60
C LEU A 120 6.29 16.89 0.65
N ASN A 121 5.72 17.37 1.76
CA ASN A 121 4.30 17.70 1.87
C ASN A 121 3.91 19.08 1.28
N GLN A 122 4.86 19.87 0.75
CA GLN A 122 4.50 21.07 0.01
C GLN A 122 3.84 20.71 -1.32
N ARG A 123 2.84 21.48 -1.74
CA ARG A 123 2.29 21.33 -3.08
C ARG A 123 3.36 21.69 -4.11
N ASP A 124 3.48 20.90 -5.15
CA ASP A 124 4.38 21.18 -6.26
C ASP A 124 3.76 20.71 -7.59
N SER A 125 3.33 21.66 -8.42
CA SER A 125 2.68 21.36 -9.69
C SER A 125 3.64 20.83 -10.75
N ALA A 126 4.95 21.06 -10.62
CA ALA A 126 5.93 20.53 -11.57
C ALA A 126 6.06 18.99 -11.48
N TYR A 127 5.64 18.41 -10.35
CA TYR A 127 5.64 16.97 -10.11
C TYR A 127 4.23 16.42 -9.85
N GLU A 128 3.19 17.17 -10.22
CA GLU A 128 1.78 16.80 -10.02
C GLU A 128 1.43 16.41 -8.57
N LYS A 129 2.18 16.98 -7.61
CA LYS A 129 2.09 16.63 -6.20
C LYS A 129 1.16 17.57 -5.45
N GLY A 130 0.14 16.99 -4.82
CA GLY A 130 -0.74 17.69 -3.88
C GLY A 130 -0.02 18.10 -2.58
N LYS A 131 -0.68 18.92 -1.77
CA LYS A 131 -0.21 19.26 -0.41
C LYS A 131 -0.49 18.10 0.53
N ASN A 132 0.40 17.78 1.49
CA ASN A 132 0.18 16.79 2.55
C ASN A 132 0.05 15.32 2.05
N GLU A 133 0.62 14.96 0.90
CA GLU A 133 0.50 13.58 0.36
C GLU A 133 1.06 12.50 1.29
N LEU A 134 2.20 12.74 1.96
CA LEU A 134 2.76 11.77 2.91
C LEU A 134 1.86 11.61 4.14
N ASP A 135 1.22 12.69 4.59
CA ASP A 135 0.27 12.63 5.70
C ASP A 135 -1.01 11.89 5.30
N ARG A 136 -1.48 12.07 4.05
CA ARG A 136 -2.59 11.27 3.49
C ARG A 136 -2.27 9.79 3.45
N LEU A 137 -1.09 9.44 2.97
CA LEU A 137 -0.60 8.06 2.99
C LEU A 137 -0.60 7.49 4.42
N ALA A 138 -0.14 8.29 5.39
CA ALA A 138 -0.11 7.89 6.79
C ALA A 138 -1.48 7.59 7.37
N ILE A 139 -2.47 8.42 7.07
CA ILE A 139 -3.85 8.20 7.53
C ILE A 139 -4.45 6.96 6.86
N ALA A 140 -4.31 6.83 5.53
CA ALA A 140 -4.86 5.69 4.78
C ALA A 140 -4.30 4.36 5.27
N TYR A 141 -2.99 4.28 5.54
CA TYR A 141 -2.35 3.10 6.07
C TYR A 141 -2.79 2.76 7.51
N ASN A 142 -2.92 3.79 8.35
CA ASN A 142 -3.35 3.64 9.74
C ASN A 142 -4.87 3.45 9.89
N SER A 143 -5.63 3.42 8.79
CA SER A 143 -7.06 3.15 8.81
C SER A 143 -7.38 1.73 9.34
N PRO A 144 -8.15 1.60 10.43
CA PRO A 144 -8.62 0.31 10.92
C PRO A 144 -9.45 -0.46 9.90
N SER A 145 -10.27 0.23 9.08
CA SER A 145 -11.09 -0.40 8.06
C SER A 145 -10.21 -1.05 6.98
N ASN A 146 -9.22 -0.32 6.48
CA ASN A 146 -8.28 -0.84 5.47
C ASN A 146 -7.50 -2.04 6.00
N ARG A 147 -7.06 -2.01 7.28
CA ARG A 147 -6.42 -3.18 7.90
C ARG A 147 -7.34 -4.37 8.04
N ALA A 148 -8.61 -4.15 8.42
CA ALA A 148 -9.59 -5.23 8.53
C ALA A 148 -9.81 -5.93 7.18
N VAL A 149 -9.88 -5.13 6.10
CA VAL A 149 -9.99 -5.61 4.73
C VAL A 149 -8.80 -6.51 4.37
N VAL A 150 -7.57 -6.03 4.53
CA VAL A 150 -6.37 -6.80 4.17
C VAL A 150 -6.24 -8.06 5.03
N ARG A 151 -6.59 -8.01 6.31
CA ARG A 151 -6.64 -9.21 7.17
C ARG A 151 -7.64 -10.25 6.69
N HIS A 152 -8.82 -9.81 6.23
CA HIS A 152 -9.80 -10.72 5.65
C HIS A 152 -9.25 -11.38 4.38
N ALA A 153 -8.54 -10.62 3.54
CA ALA A 153 -7.84 -11.13 2.36
C ALA A 153 -6.83 -12.21 2.71
N ILE A 154 -5.96 -11.94 3.70
CA ILE A 154 -4.96 -12.87 4.22
C ILE A 154 -5.62 -14.18 4.64
N LYS A 155 -6.69 -14.12 5.47
CA LYS A 155 -7.42 -15.32 5.91
C LYS A 155 -8.03 -16.10 4.74
N THR A 156 -8.57 -15.39 3.76
CA THR A 156 -9.19 -15.98 2.57
C THR A 156 -8.15 -16.71 1.72
N TYR A 157 -7.01 -16.06 1.48
CA TYR A 157 -5.85 -16.63 0.81
C TYR A 157 -5.32 -17.85 1.56
N GLU A 158 -5.00 -17.76 2.86
CA GLU A 158 -4.44 -18.87 3.64
C GLU A 158 -5.36 -20.10 3.65
N LYS A 159 -6.68 -19.89 3.66
CA LYS A 159 -7.66 -20.97 3.58
C LYS A 159 -7.66 -21.65 2.21
N GLN A 160 -7.72 -20.86 1.13
CA GLN A 160 -7.82 -21.39 -0.23
C GLN A 160 -6.49 -21.95 -0.73
N ALA A 161 -5.36 -21.36 -0.33
CA ALA A 161 -4.03 -21.83 -0.71
C ALA A 161 -3.76 -23.25 -0.19
N LYS A 162 -4.23 -23.57 1.02
CA LYS A 162 -4.18 -24.95 1.55
C LYS A 162 -4.99 -25.95 0.71
N GLN A 163 -6.14 -25.51 0.17
CA GLN A 163 -7.02 -26.37 -0.63
C GLN A 163 -6.50 -26.58 -2.06
N LEU A 164 -5.72 -25.63 -2.57
CA LEU A 164 -5.23 -25.59 -3.96
C LEU A 164 -3.70 -25.67 -4.03
N ALA A 165 -3.04 -26.28 -3.04
CA ALA A 165 -1.58 -26.29 -2.92
C ALA A 165 -0.89 -26.90 -4.15
N GLU A 166 -1.43 -27.99 -4.71
CA GLU A 166 -0.87 -28.59 -5.93
C GLU A 166 -0.95 -27.67 -7.15
N VAL A 167 -2.04 -26.89 -7.26
CA VAL A 167 -2.23 -25.93 -8.35
C VAL A 167 -1.20 -24.80 -8.21
N ILE A 168 -1.01 -24.28 -6.99
CA ILE A 168 -0.03 -23.23 -6.72
C ILE A 168 1.39 -23.64 -7.11
N GLN A 169 1.78 -24.89 -6.83
CA GLN A 169 3.13 -25.37 -7.12
C GLN A 169 3.38 -25.62 -8.62
N ARG A 170 2.34 -25.93 -9.40
CA ARG A 170 2.47 -26.26 -10.83
C ARG A 170 2.37 -25.04 -11.73
N ASP A 171 1.68 -23.99 -11.31
CA ASP A 171 1.48 -22.77 -12.08
C ASP A 171 2.45 -21.67 -11.63
N LYS A 172 3.23 -21.15 -12.59
CA LYS A 172 4.28 -20.15 -12.33
C LYS A 172 3.74 -18.82 -11.79
N ASP A 173 2.55 -18.41 -12.22
CA ASP A 173 1.96 -17.15 -11.78
C ASP A 173 1.49 -17.26 -10.34
N PHE A 174 0.90 -18.40 -9.97
CA PHE A 174 0.57 -18.67 -8.56
C PHE A 174 1.83 -18.70 -7.70
N ALA A 175 2.87 -19.44 -8.11
CA ALA A 175 4.12 -19.51 -7.35
C ALA A 175 4.77 -18.12 -7.15
N TYR A 176 4.72 -17.27 -8.19
CA TYR A 176 5.20 -15.90 -8.09
C TYR A 176 4.39 -15.05 -7.10
N LEU A 177 3.06 -15.05 -7.21
CA LEU A 177 2.20 -14.29 -6.29
C LEU A 177 2.33 -14.79 -4.85
N ASP A 178 2.45 -16.11 -4.67
CA ASP A 178 2.67 -16.74 -3.36
C ASP A 178 3.99 -16.26 -2.75
N THR A 179 5.05 -16.17 -3.56
CA THR A 179 6.34 -15.64 -3.16
C THR A 179 6.23 -14.17 -2.73
N LEU A 180 5.54 -13.33 -3.50
CA LEU A 180 5.34 -11.92 -3.16
C LEU A 180 4.61 -11.75 -1.82
N ILE A 181 3.58 -12.57 -1.57
CA ILE A 181 2.81 -12.51 -0.32
C ILE A 181 3.69 -12.89 0.87
N HIS A 182 4.45 -13.99 0.76
CA HIS A 182 5.30 -14.48 1.86
C HIS A 182 6.53 -13.59 2.13
N GLN A 183 7.07 -12.93 1.12
CA GLN A 183 8.21 -12.00 1.27
C GLN A 183 7.80 -10.64 1.86
N SER A 184 6.50 -10.32 1.88
CA SER A 184 6.02 -9.06 2.44
C SER A 184 6.19 -9.02 3.96
N GLN A 185 6.82 -7.95 4.47
CA GLN A 185 6.89 -7.69 5.90
C GLN A 185 5.50 -7.41 6.48
N SER A 186 4.69 -6.64 5.75
CA SER A 186 3.32 -6.29 6.13
C SER A 186 2.42 -7.51 6.27
N TYR A 187 2.66 -8.58 5.50
CA TYR A 187 1.92 -9.84 5.64
C TYR A 187 2.08 -10.42 7.04
N ASN A 188 3.32 -10.54 7.51
CA ASN A 188 3.63 -11.07 8.84
C ASN A 188 3.05 -10.17 9.95
N MET A 189 3.17 -8.85 9.80
CA MET A 189 2.67 -7.88 10.77
C MET A 189 1.13 -7.87 10.86
N LEU A 190 0.43 -7.95 9.73
CA LEU A 190 -1.03 -7.90 9.70
C LEU A 190 -1.67 -9.23 10.12
N LYS A 191 -0.96 -10.35 9.91
CA LYS A 191 -1.33 -11.68 10.36
C LYS A 191 -1.31 -11.80 11.89
N GLN A 192 -0.29 -11.25 12.55
CA GLN A 192 -0.17 -11.28 14.01
C GLN A 192 -0.94 -10.10 14.62
N SER A 193 -2.10 -10.37 15.24
CA SER A 193 -3.03 -9.34 15.72
C SER A 193 -2.47 -8.39 16.81
N ALA A 194 -1.29 -8.65 17.37
CA ALA A 194 -0.79 -8.02 18.58
C ALA A 194 0.36 -6.98 18.38
N GLU A 195 1.09 -6.99 17.27
CA GLU A 195 2.34 -6.20 17.15
C GLU A 195 2.18 -4.80 16.54
N LEU A 196 0.95 -4.31 16.30
CA LEU A 196 0.73 -2.98 15.72
C LEU A 196 0.83 -1.82 16.72
N ALA A 197 1.05 -2.11 18.00
CA ALA A 197 1.32 -1.06 19.00
C ALA A 197 2.57 -0.24 18.66
N PHE A 198 3.50 -0.78 17.86
CA PHE A 198 4.72 -0.07 17.46
C PHE A 198 4.44 1.09 16.49
N ILE A 199 3.46 0.96 15.58
CA ILE A 199 3.16 2.01 14.58
C ILE A 199 2.37 3.17 15.21
N GLY A 200 1.59 2.91 16.26
CA GLY A 200 0.80 3.94 16.96
C GLY A 200 1.62 5.11 17.52
N ARG A 201 2.92 4.91 17.77
CA ARG A 201 3.84 6.00 18.18
C ARG A 201 4.16 6.99 17.05
N HIS A 202 4.01 6.60 15.78
CA HIS A 202 4.20 7.49 14.63
C HIS A 202 2.97 8.37 14.33
N LEU A 203 1.87 8.23 15.07
CA LEU A 203 0.73 9.16 15.02
C LEU A 203 1.01 10.49 15.73
N LEU A 204 2.05 10.56 16.57
CA LEU A 204 2.45 11.80 17.27
C LEU A 204 2.85 12.93 16.29
N PHE A 205 3.21 12.58 15.04
CA PHE A 205 3.58 13.54 14.01
C PHE A 205 2.38 14.21 13.31
N MET A 206 1.15 13.75 13.53
CA MET A 206 -0.08 14.31 12.93
C MET A 206 -0.58 15.58 13.63
N SER A 207 0.15 16.13 14.61
CA SER A 207 -0.24 17.36 15.34
C SER A 207 -0.35 18.61 14.46
N THR A 208 0.09 18.56 13.20
CA THR A 208 -0.01 19.64 12.21
C THR A 208 -1.16 19.48 11.22
N VAL A 209 -1.94 18.39 11.29
CA VAL A 209 -3.11 18.17 10.43
C VAL A 209 -4.29 18.93 11.01
N THR A 210 -4.87 19.86 10.24
CA THR A 210 -6.01 20.65 10.70
C THR A 210 -7.33 19.88 10.60
N ASN A 211 -8.40 20.36 11.24
CA ASN A 211 -9.73 19.76 11.12
C ASN A 211 -10.24 19.76 9.67
N ASP A 212 -9.87 20.76 8.87
CA ASP A 212 -10.26 20.84 7.46
C ASP A 212 -9.51 19.80 6.61
N ASP A 213 -8.20 19.63 6.85
CA ASP A 213 -7.43 18.53 6.26
C ASP A 213 -8.08 17.18 6.63
N LEU A 214 -8.44 16.96 7.91
CA LEU A 214 -9.09 15.73 8.39
C LEU A 214 -10.44 15.45 7.71
N LEU A 215 -11.22 16.48 7.39
CA LEU A 215 -12.51 16.35 6.71
C LEU A 215 -12.33 15.97 5.24
N GLU A 216 -11.40 16.58 4.52
CA GLU A 216 -11.03 16.20 3.14
C GLU A 216 -10.44 14.77 3.10
N LEU A 217 -9.68 14.40 4.14
CA LEU A 217 -9.07 13.08 4.33
C LEU A 217 -10.08 11.97 4.62
N ARG A 218 -11.17 12.24 5.34
CA ARG A 218 -12.21 11.25 5.65
C ARG A 218 -12.81 10.67 4.36
N ASP A 219 -13.03 11.52 3.37
CA ASP A 219 -13.72 11.15 2.16
C ASP A 219 -12.80 10.36 1.19
N HIS A 220 -11.47 10.55 1.28
CA HIS A 220 -10.48 9.85 0.44
C HIS A 220 -9.76 8.66 1.11
N GLY A 221 -9.50 8.69 2.42
CA GLY A 221 -8.61 7.72 3.11
C GLY A 221 -9.30 6.47 3.68
N VAL A 222 -10.56 6.59 4.11
CA VAL A 222 -11.28 5.53 4.86
C VAL A 222 -11.96 4.51 3.92
N ASN A 223 -12.10 4.85 2.65
CA ASN A 223 -12.82 4.07 1.63
C ASN A 223 -11.92 3.31 0.65
N LEU A 224 -10.59 3.44 0.74
CA LEU A 224 -9.65 2.94 -0.29
C LEU A 224 -9.69 1.42 -0.48
N PHE A 225 -9.87 0.66 0.60
CA PHE A 225 -9.84 -0.81 0.57
C PHE A 225 -11.23 -1.42 0.87
N SER A 226 -12.22 -0.65 1.32
CA SER A 226 -13.52 -1.18 1.78
C SER A 226 -14.27 -2.00 0.72
N SER A 227 -14.00 -1.74 -0.56
CA SER A 227 -14.62 -2.45 -1.68
C SER A 227 -14.09 -3.89 -1.90
N LEU A 228 -12.87 -4.19 -1.45
CA LEU A 228 -12.03 -5.30 -1.93
C LEU A 228 -12.53 -6.72 -1.62
N PHE A 229 -13.05 -6.95 -0.43
CA PHE A 229 -13.46 -8.30 0.00
C PHE A 229 -14.91 -8.38 0.45
N GLY A 230 -15.75 -7.42 0.01
CA GLY A 230 -17.20 -7.49 0.21
C GLY A 230 -17.64 -7.56 1.67
N MET A 231 -16.94 -6.88 2.59
CA MET A 231 -17.39 -6.81 3.97
C MET A 231 -18.71 -6.03 4.04
N PRO A 232 -19.79 -6.58 4.63
CA PRO A 232 -20.88 -5.76 5.10
C PRO A 232 -20.31 -4.85 6.19
N TRP A 233 -20.67 -3.57 6.12
CA TRP A 233 -20.24 -2.46 6.97
C TRP A 233 -19.94 -2.82 8.43
N ALA A 234 -18.89 -2.18 8.96
CA ALA A 234 -18.66 -2.01 10.39
C ALA A 234 -19.77 -1.15 11.01
#